data_AF-A0A945YXR6-F1
#
_entry.id   AF-A0A945YXR6-F1
#
_cell.length_a   1.000
_cell.length_b   1.000
_cell.length_c   1.000
_cell.angle_alpha   90.00
_cell.angle_beta   90.00
_cell.angle_gamma   90.00
#
_symmetry.space_group_name_H-M   'P 1'
#
loop_
_entity.id
_entity.type
_entity.pdbx_description
1 polymer ?
#
loop_
_entity_poly.entity_id
_entity_poly.type
_entity_poly.pdbx_seq_one_letter_code
_entity_poly.pdbx_strand_id
1 'polypeptide(L)' 'MITEHLVINIIIILTLAWFLGRVFARFGLPAVMGELLAGLILGPPLLGIVTPSEPIELI' A
#
# COMPACT_ATOMS: atom_id res chain seq x y z
N MET A 1 -9.30 -9.15 -17.22
CA MET A 1 -8.39 -10.24 -16.80
C MET A 1 -7.58 -9.71 -15.64
N ILE A 2 -7.53 -10.40 -14.50
CA ILE A 2 -6.67 -9.97 -13.39
C ILE A 2 -5.24 -10.16 -13.85
N THR A 3 -4.53 -9.05 -14.08
CA THR A 3 -3.12 -9.08 -14.45
C THR A 3 -2.32 -9.54 -13.23
N GLU A 4 -1.34 -10.43 -13.40
CA GLU A 4 -0.45 -10.91 -12.33
C GLU A 4 0.18 -9.75 -11.53
N HIS A 5 0.48 -8.65 -12.23
CA HIS A 5 0.95 -7.39 -11.66
C HIS A 5 -0.01 -6.79 -10.61
N LEU A 6 -1.32 -6.91 -10.78
CA LEU A 6 -2.30 -6.38 -9.83
C LEU A 6 -2.21 -7.13 -8.50
N VAL A 7 -2.13 -8.46 -8.55
CA VAL A 7 -2.05 -9.30 -7.34
C VAL A 7 -0.75 -9.01 -6.58
N ILE A 8 0.37 -8.90 -7.30
CA ILE A 8 1.67 -8.54 -6.71
C ILE A 8 1.60 -7.16 -6.05
N ASN A 9 1.04 -6.17 -6.73
CA ASN A 9 0.91 -4.81 -6.19
C ASN A 9 0.07 -4.79 -4.92
N ILE A 10 -1.07 -5.50 -4.90
CA ILE A 10 -1.92 -5.61 -3.70
C ILE A 10 -1.16 -6.26 -2.55
N ILE A 11 -0.44 -7.37 -2.79
CA ILE A 11 0.36 -8.05 -1.77
C ILE A 11 1.42 -7.12 -1.19
N ILE A 12 2.14 -6.38 -2.04
CA ILE A 12 3.17 -5.42 -1.60
C ILE A 12 2.54 -4.30 -0.77
N ILE A 13 1.43 -3.72 -1.23
CA ILE A 13 0.72 -2.66 -0.50
C ILE A 13 0.29 -3.16 0.87
N LEU A 14 -0.42 -4.29 0.92
CA LEU A 14 -0.95 -4.84 2.18
C LEU A 14 0.18 -5.21 3.14
N THR A 15 1.25 -5.82 2.65
CA THR A 15 2.39 -6.22 3.47
C THR A 15 3.09 -5.01 4.07
N LEU A 16 3.37 -3.99 3.25
CA LEU A 16 4.07 -2.79 3.70
C LEU A 16 3.20 -1.94 4.62
N ALA A 17 1.91 -1.76 4.29
CA ALA A 17 0.96 -1.03 5.12
C ALA A 17 0.79 -1.68 6.49
N TRP A 18 0.63 -3.01 6.54
CA TRP A 18 0.55 -3.76 7.79
C TRP A 18 1.84 -3.64 8.61
N PHE A 19 3.01 -3.77 7.97
CA PHE A 19 4.29 -3.65 8.63
C PHE A 19 4.49 -2.26 9.24
N LEU A 20 4.30 -1.19 8.45
CA LEU A 20 4.45 0.18 8.93
C LEU A 20 3.40 0.56 9.97
N GLY A 21 2.14 0.14 9.80
CA GLY A 21 1.09 0.33 10.79
C GLY A 21 1.46 -0.29 12.14
N ARG A 22 2.05 -1.49 12.13
CA ARG A 22 2.54 -2.16 13.35
C ARG A 22 3.76 -1.46 13.97
N VAL A 23 4.67 -0.95 13.14
CA VAL A 23 5.80 -0.13 13.61
C VAL A 23 5.30 1.13 14.30
N PHE A 24 4.36 1.86 13.71
CA PHE A 24 3.78 3.07 14.29
C PHE A 24 3.03 2.79 15.59
N ALA A 25 2.23 1.72 15.62
CA ALA A 25 1.54 1.27 16.83
C ALA A 25 2.52 0.98 17.98
N ARG A 26 3.70 0.42 17.67
CA ARG A 26 4.76 0.17 18.67
C ARG A 26 5.34 1.46 19.27
N PHE A 27 5.31 2.56 18.53
CA PHE A 27 5.72 3.88 19.01
C PHE A 27 4.58 4.67 19.69
N GLY A 28 3.39 4.08 19.87
CA GLY A 28 2.23 4.76 20.45
C GLY A 28 1.53 5.72 19.47
N LEU A 29 1.87 5.66 18.18
CA LEU A 29 1.23 6.45 17.13
C LEU A 29 0.03 5.70 16.54
N PRO A 30 -0.96 6.41 15.94
CA PRO A 30 -2.06 5.76 15.22
C PRO A 30 -1.53 4.92 14.05
N ALA A 31 -1.98 3.66 13.94
CA ALA A 31 -1.54 2.74 12.89
C ALA A 31 -1.80 3.29 11.47
N VAL A 32 -2.91 4.01 11.29
CA VAL A 32 -3.29 4.67 10.03
C VAL A 32 -2.18 5.59 9.50
N MET A 33 -1.38 6.23 10.38
CA MET A 33 -0.26 7.06 9.94
C MET A 33 0.83 6.24 9.24
N GLY A 34 1.10 5.02 9.71
CA GLY A 34 2.04 4.10 9.09
C GLY A 34 1.51 3.56 7.75
N GLU A 35 0.21 3.30 7.67
CA GLU A 35 -0.45 2.85 6.43
C GLU A 35 -0.43 3.94 5.35
N LEU A 36 -0.73 5.19 5.71
CA LEU A 36 -0.63 6.34 4.81
C LEU A 36 0.81 6.56 4.34
N LEU A 37 1.79 6.41 5.24
CA LEU A 37 3.20 6.49 4.88
C LEU A 37 3.61 5.37 3.91
N ALA A 38 3.09 4.15 4.09
CA ALA A 38 3.29 3.05 3.15
C ALA A 38 2.77 3.40 1.75
N GLY A 39 1.57 4.00 1.68
CA GLY A 39 0.99 4.49 0.44
C GLY A 39 1.81 5.60 -0.22
N LEU A 40 2.36 6.52 0.56
CA LEU A 40 3.24 7.58 0.04
C LEU A 40 4.54 6.98 -0.53
N ILE A 41 5.17 6.05 0.21
CA ILE A 41 6.42 5.38 -0.19
C ILE A 41 6.23 4.61 -1.49
N LEU A 42 5.18 3.79 -1.58
CA LEU A 42 4.90 2.98 -2.76
C LEU A 42 4.37 3.80 -3.93
N GLY A 43 3.68 4.89 -3.65
CA GLY A 43 3.02 5.72 -4.64
C GLY A 43 3.97 6.61 -5.46
N PRO A 44 3.43 7.27 -6.50
CA PRO A 44 4.18 8.18 -7.37
C PRO A 44 4.96 9.30 -6.66
N PRO A 45 4.50 9.88 -5.53
CA PRO A 45 5.22 10.97 -4.88
C PRO A 45 6.61 10.62 -4.32
N LEU A 46 6.92 9.34 -4.07
CA LEU A 46 8.23 8.89 -3.57
C LEU A 46 8.92 7.91 -4.50
N LEU A 47 8.55 6.63 -4.48
CA LEU A 47 9.25 5.58 -5.25
C LEU A 47 8.57 5.25 -6.58
N GLY A 48 7.27 5.54 -6.72
CA GLY A 48 6.51 5.24 -7.93
C GLY A 48 6.42 3.75 -8.29
N ILE A 49 6.54 2.87 -7.29
CA ILE A 49 6.48 1.41 -7.48
C ILE A 49 5.07 0.97 -7.87
N VAL A 50 4.05 1.62 -7.30
CA VAL A 50 2.65 1.38 -7.64
C VAL A 50 2.03 2.64 -8.19
N THR A 51 1.51 2.54 -9.42
CA THR A 51 0.79 3.62 -10.10
C THR A 51 -0.72 3.36 -10.12
N PRO A 52 -1.54 4.42 -10.17
CA PRO A 52 -2.98 4.30 -10.39
C PRO A 52 -3.25 3.45 -11.63
N SER A 53 -4.13 2.46 -11.49
CA SER A 53 -4.63 1.61 -12.56
C SER A 53 -6.15 1.73 -12.61
N GLU A 54 -6.76 1.19 -13.66
CA GLU A 54 -8.22 1.17 -13.78
C GLU A 54 -8.85 0.55 -12.52
N PRO A 55 -9.91 1.16 -11.97
CA PRO A 55 -10.64 0.61 -10.83
C PRO A 55 -11.08 -0.82 -11.08
N ILE A 56 -11.14 -1.63 -10.02
CA ILE A 56 -11.67 -2.98 -10.09
C ILE A 56 -13.19 -2.89 -10.30
N GLU A 57 -13.64 -3.08 -11.53
CA GLU A 57 -15.06 -3.23 -11.83
C GLU A 57 -15.50 -4.67 -11.49
N LEU A 58 -16.34 -4.79 -10.45
CA LEU A 58 -17.09 -6.01 -10.16
C LEU A 58 -18.29 -6.03 -11.12
N ILE A 59 -18.16 -6.78 -12.22
CA ILE A 59 -19.25 -7.09 -13.15
C ILE A 59 -20.50 -7.57 -12.42
#